data_AF-A0A4S3JEA9-F1
#
_entry.id   AF-A0A4S3JEA9-F1
#
_cell.length_a   1.000
_cell.length_b   1.000
_cell.length_c   1.000
_cell.angle_alpha   90.00
_cell.angle_beta   90.00
_cell.angle_gamma   90.00
#
_symmetry.space_group_name_H-M   'P 1'
#
loop_
_entity.id
_entity.type
_entity.pdbx_description
1 polymer ?
#
loop_
_entity_poly.entity_id
_entity_poly.type
_entity_poly.pdbx_seq_one_letter_code
_entity_poly.pdbx_strand_id
1 'polypeptide(L)'
;MVLLVPDDIPEESLATTVEGNVQEMCSLFEGWDPRRCINGGYVSDTAITTGRIPLGRGRCWATQCMRHYHISHQGMAFEDGAVLGECLSRLPNTPNTRKTSTEFATAKRHALAVFEKCRKQRTKMVVERGNVQQYLYHLHDGPEQQERDRQMQMVPTPEGEALAWRDPGLAPRLLGYDHIKDVSDVCLVDDVADRLGG
;
A
#
# COMPACT_ATOMS: atom_id res chain seq x y z
N MET A 1 -1.10 11.19 3.42
CA MET A 1 -1.89 12.41 3.20
C MET A 1 -3.31 11.99 2.85
N VAL A 2 -4.22 11.85 3.80
CA VAL A 2 -5.63 11.53 3.50
C VAL A 2 -6.23 12.74 2.79
N LEU A 3 -6.87 12.54 1.64
CA LEU A 3 -7.58 13.62 0.96
C LEU A 3 -8.85 13.90 1.78
N LEU A 4 -8.92 15.09 2.37
CA LEU A 4 -10.09 15.58 3.12
C LEU A 4 -11.22 16.03 2.19
N VAL A 5 -10.89 16.23 0.91
CA VAL A 5 -11.75 16.76 -0.15
C VAL A 5 -11.69 15.76 -1.33
N PRO A 6 -12.79 15.56 -2.08
CA PRO A 6 -12.76 14.82 -3.34
C PRO A 6 -11.62 15.29 -4.27
N ASP A 7 -11.06 14.37 -5.05
CA ASP A 7 -10.06 14.69 -6.06
C ASP A 7 -10.77 15.27 -7.30
N ASP A 8 -10.69 16.59 -7.47
CA ASP A 8 -11.31 17.37 -8.54
C ASP A 8 -10.30 17.82 -9.61
N ILE A 9 -9.06 17.32 -9.54
CA ILE A 9 -8.01 17.61 -10.53
C ILE A 9 -8.46 16.98 -11.86
N PRO A 10 -8.63 17.77 -12.94
CA PRO A 10 -9.07 17.23 -14.24
C PRO A 10 -8.08 16.16 -14.74
N GLU A 11 -8.58 15.03 -15.24
CA GLU A 11 -7.70 13.93 -15.71
C GLU A 11 -6.81 14.37 -16.89
N GLU A 12 -7.28 15.32 -17.70
CA GLU A 12 -6.52 15.99 -18.77
C GLU A 12 -5.46 17.01 -18.28
N SER A 13 -5.48 17.37 -16.99
CA SER A 13 -4.53 18.29 -16.40
C SER A 13 -3.18 17.60 -16.18
N LEU A 14 -2.10 18.17 -16.74
CA LEU A 14 -0.74 17.76 -16.42
C LEU A 14 -0.28 18.27 -15.04
N ALA A 15 -1.15 18.93 -14.27
CA ALA A 15 -0.82 19.48 -12.97
C ALA A 15 -0.60 18.36 -11.94
N THR A 16 0.56 18.36 -11.31
CA THR A 16 0.90 17.43 -10.22
C THR A 16 0.55 17.98 -8.84
N THR A 17 0.13 19.25 -8.78
CA THR A 17 -0.27 19.99 -7.59
C THR A 17 -1.28 21.07 -7.99
N VAL A 18 -2.33 21.23 -7.19
CA VAL A 18 -3.31 22.31 -7.28
C VAL A 18 -3.43 22.97 -5.90
N GLU A 19 -3.71 24.27 -5.87
CA GLU A 19 -3.95 25.01 -4.63
C GLU A 19 -5.29 24.60 -4.04
N GLY A 20 -5.31 24.23 -2.75
CA GLY A 20 -6.51 23.81 -2.06
C GLY A 20 -7.34 25.00 -1.59
N ASN A 21 -8.67 24.84 -1.54
CA ASN A 21 -9.59 25.87 -1.04
C ASN A 21 -10.08 25.49 0.38
N VAL A 22 -9.65 26.25 1.39
CA VAL A 22 -10.00 25.99 2.79
C VAL A 22 -11.50 26.17 3.05
N GLN A 23 -12.16 27.13 2.38
CA GLN A 23 -13.58 27.38 2.55
C GLN A 23 -14.42 26.24 1.96
N GLU A 24 -14.04 25.74 0.79
CA GLU A 24 -14.64 24.55 0.18
C GLU A 24 -14.42 23.30 1.03
N MET A 25 -13.21 23.11 1.55
CA MET A 25 -12.94 22.01 2.48
C MET A 25 -13.86 22.10 3.71
N CYS A 26 -13.99 23.28 4.32
CA CYS A 26 -14.88 23.47 5.47
C CYS A 26 -16.35 23.23 5.13
N SER A 27 -16.82 23.63 3.94
CA SER A 27 -18.22 23.49 3.55
C SER A 27 -18.64 22.02 3.39
N LEU A 28 -17.72 21.14 2.99
CA LEU A 28 -17.97 19.69 2.92
C LEU A 28 -18.27 19.05 4.29
N PHE A 29 -17.86 19.70 5.38
CA PHE A 29 -18.13 19.25 6.75
C PHE A 29 -19.30 19.99 7.40
N GLU A 30 -20.07 20.80 6.66
CA GLU A 30 -21.30 21.39 7.18
C GLU A 30 -22.29 20.28 7.59
N GLY A 31 -22.88 20.42 8.78
CA GLY A 31 -23.80 19.42 9.36
C GLY A 31 -23.12 18.25 10.08
N TRP A 32 -21.78 18.16 10.08
CA TRP A 32 -21.05 17.16 10.87
C TRP A 32 -21.03 17.52 12.37
N ASP A 33 -20.78 16.52 13.23
CA ASP A 33 -20.67 16.74 14.69
C ASP A 33 -19.64 17.85 14.97
N PRO A 34 -19.99 18.92 15.71
CA PRO A 34 -19.11 20.05 16.00
C PRO A 34 -17.77 19.67 16.65
N ARG A 35 -17.67 18.49 17.29
CA ARG A 35 -16.42 17.96 17.87
C ARG A 35 -15.49 17.35 16.82
N ARG A 36 -16.00 17.07 15.62
CA ARG A 36 -15.28 16.51 14.46
C ARG A 36 -15.07 17.54 13.35
N CYS A 37 -15.74 18.69 13.40
CA CYS A 37 -15.51 19.78 12.47
C CYS A 37 -14.08 20.29 12.62
N ILE A 38 -13.34 20.26 11.51
CA ILE A 38 -12.03 20.87 11.41
C ILE A 38 -12.25 22.38 11.49
N ASN A 39 -11.96 22.98 12.65
CA ASN A 39 -11.95 24.43 12.76
C ASN A 39 -10.85 24.96 11.84
N GLY A 40 -11.24 25.68 10.78
CA GLY A 40 -10.35 26.19 9.72
C GLY A 40 -9.19 27.08 10.18
N GLY A 41 -9.06 27.37 11.48
CA GLY A 41 -7.92 28.07 12.07
C GLY A 41 -6.64 27.24 12.22
N TYR A 42 -6.68 25.91 12.01
CA TYR A 42 -5.51 25.02 12.19
C TYR A 42 -5.06 24.28 10.91
N VAL A 43 -5.68 24.55 9.76
CA VAL A 43 -5.31 23.92 8.48
C VAL A 43 -4.47 24.88 7.68
N SER A 44 -3.19 24.55 7.47
CA SER A 44 -2.34 25.24 6.49
C SER A 44 -2.53 24.63 5.11
N ASP A 45 -2.50 25.45 4.06
CA ASP A 45 -2.56 25.04 2.65
C ASP A 45 -1.53 23.93 2.36
N THR A 46 -1.99 22.69 2.37
CA THR A 46 -1.11 21.54 2.17
C THR A 46 -1.30 21.04 0.74
N ALA A 47 -0.31 21.33 -0.10
CA ALA A 47 -0.23 20.92 -1.49
C ALA A 47 -0.28 19.39 -1.66
N ILE A 48 -1.12 18.92 -2.59
CA ILE A 48 -1.11 17.54 -3.07
C ILE A 48 0.07 17.40 -4.05
N THR A 49 1.00 16.47 -3.82
CA THR A 49 2.11 16.18 -4.75
C THR A 49 1.92 14.81 -5.38
N THR A 50 1.68 14.80 -6.69
CA THR A 50 1.66 13.58 -7.53
C THR A 50 2.95 13.53 -8.35
N GLY A 51 4.10 13.37 -7.69
CA GLY A 51 5.41 13.37 -8.36
C GLY A 51 5.76 12.03 -9.02
N ARG A 52 6.24 12.06 -10.27
CA ARG A 52 7.06 10.98 -10.87
C ARG A 52 8.53 11.25 -10.53
N ILE A 53 9.21 10.31 -9.87
CA ILE A 53 10.67 10.36 -9.71
C ILE A 53 11.31 9.51 -10.82
N PRO A 54 12.02 10.11 -11.80
CA PRO A 54 12.81 9.33 -12.73
C PRO A 54 14.15 8.98 -12.07
N LEU A 55 14.35 7.70 -11.77
CA LEU A 55 15.68 7.16 -11.42
C LEU A 55 16.10 6.14 -12.48
N GLY A 56 17.29 6.35 -13.02
CA GLY A 56 17.87 5.55 -14.08
C GLY A 56 18.01 4.06 -13.73
N ARG A 57 17.77 3.21 -14.74
CA ARG A 57 18.18 1.80 -14.85
C ARG A 57 17.94 0.86 -13.65
N GLY A 58 16.90 1.09 -12.86
CA GLY A 58 16.38 0.11 -11.91
C GLY A 58 14.92 0.43 -11.60
N ARG A 59 14.00 -0.40 -12.06
CA ARG A 59 12.56 -0.22 -11.77
C ARG A 59 12.34 -0.60 -10.29
N CYS A 60 12.16 0.40 -9.44
CA CYS A 60 11.51 0.21 -8.14
C CYS A 60 10.02 0.53 -8.31
N TRP A 61 9.16 -0.38 -7.87
CA TRP A 61 7.70 -0.19 -7.84
C TRP A 61 7.23 0.49 -6.54
N ALA A 62 8.15 1.06 -5.76
CA ALA A 62 7.96 1.24 -4.32
C ALA A 62 7.25 2.53 -3.89
N THR A 63 6.73 3.38 -4.78
CA THR A 63 6.04 4.62 -4.31
C THR A 63 4.93 5.15 -5.20
N GLN A 64 4.55 4.47 -6.28
CA GLN A 64 3.56 5.03 -7.21
C GLN A 64 2.36 4.10 -7.41
N CYS A 65 1.16 4.70 -7.28
CA CYS A 65 -0.17 4.15 -7.51
C CYS A 65 -0.93 3.64 -6.28
N MET A 66 -1.04 4.38 -5.19
CA MET A 66 -2.12 4.11 -4.23
C MET A 66 -2.69 5.38 -3.60
N ARG A 67 -4.04 5.49 -3.66
CA ARG A 67 -4.81 6.58 -3.08
C ARG A 67 -4.85 6.41 -1.55
N HIS A 68 -4.64 7.51 -0.85
CA HIS A 68 -4.23 7.59 0.56
C HIS A 68 -5.23 7.13 1.63
N TYR A 69 -6.26 6.34 1.29
CA TYR A 69 -7.32 5.91 2.20
C TYR A 69 -6.95 4.74 3.12
N HIS A 70 -5.67 4.36 3.11
CA HIS A 70 -5.13 3.31 3.96
C HIS A 70 -3.83 3.81 4.60
N ILE A 71 -3.63 3.66 5.91
CA ILE A 71 -2.35 4.04 6.57
C ILE A 71 -1.20 3.09 6.13
N SER A 72 -1.50 2.03 5.38
CA SER A 72 -0.55 1.02 4.91
C SER A 72 0.50 1.53 3.90
N HIS A 73 0.36 2.72 3.31
CA HIS A 73 1.35 3.26 2.36
C HIS A 73 2.76 3.37 2.95
N GLN A 74 2.86 3.86 4.19
CA GLN A 74 4.14 3.93 4.90
C GLN A 74 4.57 2.55 5.40
N GLY A 75 3.61 1.71 5.82
CA GLY A 75 3.85 0.32 6.21
C GLY A 75 4.47 -0.52 5.08
N MET A 76 4.02 -0.32 3.83
CA MET A 76 4.56 -1.04 2.68
C MET A 76 6.00 -0.67 2.37
N ALA A 77 6.43 0.58 2.58
CA ALA A 77 7.82 0.95 2.43
C ALA A 77 8.73 0.25 3.46
N PHE A 78 8.25 0.12 4.71
CA PHE A 78 8.96 -0.67 5.74
C PHE A 78 9.00 -2.16 5.37
N GLU A 79 7.89 -2.73 4.91
CA GLU A 79 7.86 -4.11 4.43
C GLU A 79 8.79 -4.32 3.23
N ASP A 80 8.82 -3.40 2.26
CA ASP A 80 9.73 -3.46 1.10
C ASP A 80 11.19 -3.44 1.56
N GLY A 81 11.54 -2.57 2.51
CA GLY A 81 12.87 -2.53 3.12
C GLY A 81 13.24 -3.84 3.82
N ALA A 82 12.31 -4.41 4.59
CA ALA A 82 12.51 -5.66 5.32
C ALA A 82 12.68 -6.86 4.37
N VAL A 83 11.81 -7.01 3.37
CA VAL A 83 11.89 -8.09 2.37
C VAL A 83 13.14 -7.95 1.52
N LEU A 84 13.49 -6.73 1.09
CA LEU A 84 14.72 -6.52 0.32
C LEU A 84 15.96 -6.82 1.17
N GLY A 85 15.96 -6.41 2.43
CA GLY A 85 17.02 -6.72 3.38
C GLY A 85 17.19 -8.22 3.57
N GLU A 86 16.10 -8.95 3.73
CA GLU A 86 16.08 -10.42 3.85
C GLU A 86 16.56 -11.12 2.57
N CYS A 87 16.13 -10.67 1.40
CA CYS A 87 16.62 -11.24 0.13
C CYS A 87 18.13 -10.99 -0.06
N LEU A 88 18.61 -9.81 0.27
CA LEU A 88 20.03 -9.44 0.11
C LEU A 88 20.92 -10.06 1.19
N SER A 89 20.40 -10.33 2.40
CA SER A 89 21.15 -10.98 3.49
C SER A 89 21.54 -12.42 3.13
N ARG A 90 20.77 -13.07 2.26
CA ARG A 90 21.01 -14.43 1.74
C ARG A 90 22.08 -14.51 0.65
N LEU A 91 22.61 -13.39 0.18
CA LEU A 91 23.69 -13.39 -0.80
C LEU A 91 25.00 -13.94 -0.19
N PRO A 92 25.88 -14.56 -1.00
CA PRO A 92 27.19 -14.97 -0.52
C PRO A 92 27.96 -13.78 0.07
N ASN A 93 28.45 -13.94 1.30
CA ASN A 93 29.17 -12.88 2.02
C ASN A 93 30.38 -13.43 2.79
N THR A 94 31.20 -14.23 2.11
CA THR A 94 32.47 -14.72 2.66
C THR A 94 33.62 -13.80 2.24
N PRO A 95 34.76 -13.79 2.94
CA PRO A 95 35.93 -12.98 2.56
C PRO A 95 36.41 -13.22 1.11
N ASN A 96 36.20 -14.42 0.56
CA ASN A 96 36.57 -14.77 -0.81
C ASN A 96 35.51 -14.41 -1.85
N THR A 97 34.36 -13.88 -1.44
CA THR A 97 33.28 -13.53 -2.36
C THR A 97 33.65 -12.28 -3.16
N ARG A 98 33.89 -12.46 -4.46
CA ARG A 98 34.12 -11.34 -5.38
C ARG A 98 32.78 -10.75 -5.86
N LYS A 99 32.43 -9.55 -5.38
CA LYS A 99 31.18 -8.84 -5.75
C LYS A 99 31.05 -8.48 -7.24
N THR A 100 32.17 -8.48 -7.97
CA THR A 100 32.21 -8.25 -9.43
C THR A 100 32.09 -9.53 -10.25
N SER A 101 32.03 -10.70 -9.61
CA SER A 101 31.89 -11.98 -10.32
C SER A 101 30.52 -12.13 -10.98
N THR A 102 30.48 -12.89 -12.08
CA THR A 102 29.23 -13.27 -12.75
C THR A 102 28.31 -14.06 -11.81
N GLU A 103 28.86 -14.95 -11.00
CA GLU A 103 28.10 -15.74 -10.00
C GLU A 103 27.39 -14.84 -8.99
N PHE A 104 28.10 -13.85 -8.41
CA PHE A 104 27.48 -12.89 -7.50
C PHE A 104 26.42 -12.05 -8.20
N ALA A 105 26.65 -11.65 -9.45
CA ALA A 105 25.66 -10.92 -10.24
C ALA A 105 24.40 -11.76 -10.51
N THR A 106 24.54 -13.05 -10.78
CA THR A 106 23.42 -13.99 -10.94
C THR A 106 22.64 -14.16 -9.64
N ALA A 107 23.34 -14.42 -8.52
CA ALA A 107 22.71 -14.55 -7.20
C ALA A 107 21.95 -13.25 -6.82
N LYS A 108 22.54 -12.08 -7.10
CA LYS A 108 21.88 -10.79 -6.87
C LYS A 108 20.62 -10.62 -7.71
N ARG A 109 20.65 -11.01 -9.00
CA ARG A 109 19.45 -10.95 -9.85
C ARG A 109 18.35 -11.88 -9.33
N HIS A 110 18.71 -13.09 -8.89
CA HIS A 110 17.78 -14.02 -8.28
C HIS A 110 17.15 -13.43 -7.01
N ALA A 111 17.94 -12.87 -6.10
CA ALA A 111 17.43 -12.21 -4.89
C ALA A 111 16.45 -11.06 -5.21
N LEU A 112 16.71 -10.27 -6.24
CA LEU A 112 15.80 -9.21 -6.69
C LEU A 112 14.51 -9.75 -7.33
N ALA A 113 14.58 -10.89 -8.02
CA ALA A 113 13.40 -11.55 -8.58
C ALA A 113 12.50 -12.13 -7.46
N VAL A 114 13.10 -12.73 -6.43
CA VAL A 114 12.38 -13.20 -5.23
C VAL A 114 11.69 -12.02 -4.53
N PHE A 115 12.42 -10.90 -4.33
CA PHE A 115 11.84 -9.67 -3.78
C PHE A 115 10.62 -9.21 -4.60
N GLU A 116 10.77 -9.09 -5.93
CA GLU A 116 9.67 -8.67 -6.81
C GLU A 116 8.46 -9.61 -6.69
N LYS A 117 8.69 -10.92 -6.65
CA LYS A 117 7.62 -11.93 -6.55
C LYS A 117 6.86 -11.85 -5.23
N CYS A 118 7.56 -11.73 -4.09
CA CYS A 118 6.95 -11.54 -2.77
C CYS A 118 6.09 -10.26 -2.74
N ARG A 119 6.70 -9.13 -3.16
CA ARG A 119 6.05 -7.82 -3.03
C ARG A 119 4.91 -7.61 -4.02
N LYS A 120 4.98 -8.17 -5.23
CA LYS A 120 3.93 -7.98 -6.25
C LYS A 120 2.55 -8.42 -5.75
N GLN A 121 2.45 -9.62 -5.18
CA GLN A 121 1.18 -10.13 -4.69
C GLN A 121 0.71 -9.41 -3.43
N ARG A 122 1.64 -9.14 -2.50
CA ARG A 122 1.35 -8.46 -1.23
C ARG A 122 0.86 -7.02 -1.46
N THR A 123 1.50 -6.29 -2.36
CA THR A 123 1.14 -4.92 -2.72
C THR A 123 -0.20 -4.88 -3.46
N LYS A 124 -0.43 -5.78 -4.43
CA LYS A 124 -1.70 -5.86 -5.16
C LYS A 124 -2.90 -5.99 -4.21
N MET A 125 -2.82 -6.90 -3.24
CA MET A 125 -3.88 -7.07 -2.23
C MET A 125 -4.17 -5.78 -1.45
N VAL A 126 -3.13 -5.04 -1.06
CA VAL A 126 -3.31 -3.78 -0.30
C VAL A 126 -3.95 -2.69 -1.16
N VAL A 127 -3.52 -2.57 -2.42
CA VAL A 127 -4.09 -1.63 -3.39
C VAL A 127 -5.59 -1.90 -3.56
N GLU A 128 -5.93 -3.15 -3.89
CA GLU A 128 -7.31 -3.57 -4.14
C GLU A 128 -8.18 -3.28 -2.92
N ARG A 129 -7.70 -3.59 -1.71
CA ARG A 129 -8.44 -3.26 -0.50
C ARG A 129 -8.52 -1.75 -0.25
N GLY A 130 -7.46 -0.99 -0.52
CA GLY A 130 -7.47 0.48 -0.39
C GLY A 130 -8.55 1.13 -1.23
N ASN A 131 -8.78 0.65 -2.46
CA ASN A 131 -9.84 1.13 -3.33
C ASN A 131 -11.24 0.84 -2.77
N VAL A 132 -11.45 -0.36 -2.22
CA VAL A 132 -12.72 -0.69 -1.53
C VAL A 132 -12.92 0.22 -0.32
N GLN A 133 -11.85 0.47 0.45
CA GLN A 133 -11.93 1.30 1.64
C GLN A 133 -12.28 2.76 1.33
N GLN A 134 -11.71 3.30 0.25
CA GLN A 134 -12.07 4.61 -0.26
C GLN A 134 -13.57 4.68 -0.53
N TYR A 135 -14.13 3.70 -1.23
CA TYR A 135 -15.56 3.69 -1.51
C TYR A 135 -16.41 3.62 -0.23
N LEU A 136 -16.14 2.64 0.63
CA LEU A 136 -16.94 2.39 1.83
C LEU A 136 -16.92 3.54 2.85
N TYR A 137 -15.85 4.34 2.90
CA TYR A 137 -15.77 5.50 3.80
C TYR A 137 -16.53 6.73 3.30
N HIS A 138 -16.88 6.79 2.02
CA HIS A 138 -17.55 7.94 1.41
C HIS A 138 -18.94 7.60 0.89
N LEU A 139 -19.53 6.50 1.36
CA LEU A 139 -20.93 6.20 1.07
C LEU A 139 -21.82 7.35 1.55
N HIS A 140 -22.66 7.85 0.65
CA HIS A 140 -23.69 8.82 0.99
C HIS A 140 -24.74 8.19 1.90
N ASP A 141 -25.42 9.02 2.69
CA ASP A 141 -26.58 8.60 3.46
C ASP A 141 -27.61 7.93 2.55
N GLY A 142 -27.96 6.68 2.87
CA GLY A 142 -28.85 5.89 2.04
C GLY A 142 -28.83 4.41 2.38
N PRO A 143 -29.55 3.58 1.62
CA PRO A 143 -29.70 2.15 1.91
C PRO A 143 -28.37 1.40 1.97
N GLU A 144 -27.39 1.78 1.14
CA GLU A 144 -26.08 1.13 1.11
C GLU A 144 -25.25 1.46 2.34
N GLN A 145 -25.24 2.72 2.78
CA GLN A 145 -24.61 3.13 4.04
C GLN A 145 -25.27 2.44 5.24
N GLN A 146 -26.60 2.34 5.25
CA GLN A 146 -27.33 1.63 6.31
C GLN A 146 -26.97 0.15 6.37
N GLU A 147 -26.84 -0.51 5.22
CA GLU A 147 -26.42 -1.91 5.14
C GLU A 147 -24.99 -2.08 5.64
N ARG A 148 -24.05 -1.22 5.19
CA ARG A 148 -22.66 -1.21 5.67
C ARG A 148 -22.62 -1.06 7.19
N ASP A 149 -23.34 -0.09 7.75
CA ASP A 149 -23.38 0.17 9.19
C ASP A 149 -24.00 -1.01 9.95
N ARG A 150 -25.04 -1.65 9.40
CA ARG A 150 -25.65 -2.87 9.95
C ARG A 150 -24.64 -4.02 10.01
N GLN A 151 -23.87 -4.24 8.95
CA GLN A 151 -22.81 -5.25 8.93
C GLN A 151 -21.73 -4.95 9.97
N MET A 152 -21.32 -3.68 10.10
CA MET A 152 -20.32 -3.24 11.08
C MET A 152 -20.71 -3.48 12.55
N GLN A 153 -22.00 -3.69 12.83
CA GLN A 153 -22.54 -3.97 14.16
C GLN A 153 -22.68 -5.48 14.45
N MET A 154 -22.48 -6.35 13.45
CA MET A 154 -22.63 -7.80 13.63
C MET A 154 -21.53 -8.41 14.51
N VAL A 155 -21.94 -9.40 15.30
CA VAL A 155 -21.05 -10.25 16.10
C VAL A 155 -21.47 -11.72 15.91
N PRO A 156 -20.60 -12.61 15.39
CA PRO A 156 -19.23 -12.33 14.96
C PRO A 156 -19.17 -11.44 13.72
N THR A 157 -18.05 -10.71 13.56
CA THR A 157 -17.81 -9.86 12.40
C THR A 157 -17.73 -10.72 11.12
N PRO A 158 -18.51 -10.40 10.07
CA PRO A 158 -18.48 -11.14 8.81
C PRO A 158 -17.22 -10.83 7.98
N GLU A 159 -16.85 -11.73 7.07
CA GLU A 159 -15.80 -11.47 6.07
C GLU A 159 -16.24 -10.38 5.09
N GLY A 160 -15.30 -9.53 4.65
CA GLY A 160 -15.61 -8.37 3.82
C GLY A 160 -16.08 -7.15 4.61
N GLU A 161 -15.98 -7.19 5.94
CA GLU A 161 -16.25 -6.09 6.87
C GLU A 161 -15.66 -4.76 6.39
N ALA A 162 -16.38 -3.66 6.64
CA ALA A 162 -16.00 -2.34 6.15
C ALA A 162 -14.71 -1.81 6.76
N LEU A 163 -14.40 -2.16 8.02
CA LEU A 163 -13.12 -1.82 8.64
C LEU A 163 -12.09 -2.91 8.34
N ALA A 164 -11.10 -2.60 7.49
CA ALA A 164 -10.09 -3.56 7.03
C ALA A 164 -9.33 -4.30 8.16
N TRP A 165 -9.16 -3.67 9.32
CA TRP A 165 -8.48 -4.26 10.48
C TRP A 165 -9.37 -5.17 11.34
N ARG A 166 -10.70 -5.12 11.18
CA ARG A 166 -11.66 -6.03 11.82
C ARG A 166 -12.07 -7.20 10.93
N ASP A 167 -11.87 -7.06 9.62
CA ASP A 167 -12.23 -8.09 8.66
C ASP A 167 -11.48 -9.39 8.96
N PRO A 168 -12.18 -10.47 9.34
CA PRO A 168 -11.53 -11.73 9.73
C PRO A 168 -10.79 -12.41 8.57
N GLY A 169 -11.20 -12.18 7.32
CA GLY A 169 -10.54 -12.74 6.15
C GLY A 169 -9.30 -11.96 5.73
N LEU A 170 -9.22 -10.68 6.08
CA LEU A 170 -8.12 -9.80 5.67
C LEU A 170 -7.15 -9.47 6.80
N ALA A 171 -7.63 -9.10 7.98
CA ALA A 171 -6.81 -8.57 9.06
C ALA A 171 -5.63 -9.48 9.44
N PRO A 172 -5.77 -10.82 9.51
CA PRO A 172 -4.63 -11.71 9.76
C PRO A 172 -3.55 -11.62 8.67
N ARG A 173 -3.95 -11.47 7.39
CA ARG A 173 -3.01 -11.35 6.26
C ARG A 173 -2.38 -9.96 6.18
N LEU A 174 -3.14 -8.93 6.53
CA LEU A 174 -2.69 -7.55 6.49
C LEU A 174 -1.71 -7.25 7.64
N LEU A 175 -2.09 -7.59 8.88
CA LEU A 175 -1.36 -7.23 10.10
C LEU A 175 -0.38 -8.31 10.55
N GLY A 176 -0.59 -9.58 10.16
CA GLY A 176 0.25 -10.72 10.52
C GLY A 176 1.28 -11.11 9.46
N TYR A 177 1.69 -10.17 8.61
CA TYR A 177 2.61 -10.46 7.50
C TYR A 177 4.02 -10.82 8.02
N ASP A 178 4.45 -12.05 7.71
CA ASP A 178 5.80 -12.55 8.01
C ASP A 178 6.65 -12.57 6.74
N HIS A 179 7.50 -11.55 6.60
CA HIS A 179 8.40 -11.39 5.46
C HIS A 179 9.48 -12.47 5.36
N ILE A 180 9.94 -13.04 6.48
CA ILE A 180 10.99 -14.07 6.48
C ILE A 180 10.41 -15.36 5.92
N LYS A 181 9.20 -15.71 6.37
CA LYS A 181 8.48 -16.87 5.85
C LYS A 181 8.17 -16.71 4.36
N ASP A 182 7.66 -15.55 3.94
CA ASP A 182 7.30 -15.28 2.54
C ASP A 182 8.51 -15.44 1.60
N VAL A 183 9.66 -14.85 1.93
CA VAL A 183 10.89 -15.01 1.16
C VAL A 183 11.33 -16.48 1.11
N SER A 184 11.22 -17.21 2.22
CA SER A 184 11.59 -18.63 2.28
C SER A 184 10.71 -19.50 1.40
N ASP A 185 9.41 -19.31 1.44
CA ASP A 185 8.46 -20.06 0.63
C ASP A 185 8.69 -19.81 -0.87
N VAL A 186 8.95 -18.55 -1.26
CA VAL A 186 9.23 -18.21 -2.66
C VAL A 186 10.53 -18.83 -3.16
N CYS A 187 11.61 -18.79 -2.37
CA CYS A 187 12.88 -19.45 -2.73
C CYS A 187 12.70 -20.96 -2.90
N LEU A 188 11.95 -21.62 -2.02
CA LEU A 188 11.71 -23.07 -2.13
C LEU A 188 10.97 -23.44 -3.42
N VAL A 189 9.99 -22.63 -3.83
CA VAL A 189 9.25 -22.84 -5.08
C VAL A 189 10.17 -22.69 -6.29
N ASP A 190 11.04 -21.69 -6.29
CA ASP A 190 11.98 -21.46 -7.39
C ASP A 190 13.02 -22.61 -7.48
N ASP A 191 13.54 -23.09 -6.34
CA ASP A 191 14.45 -24.24 -6.28
C ASP A 191 13.81 -25.53 -6.82
N VAL A 192 12.51 -25.75 -6.55
CA VAL A 192 11.76 -26.91 -7.07
C VAL A 192 11.50 -26.77 -8.56
N ALA A 193 11.16 -25.57 -9.04
CA ALA A 193 10.94 -25.31 -10.47
C ALA A 193 12.21 -25.53 -11.30
N ASP A 194 13.37 -25.08 -10.80
CA ASP A 194 14.67 -25.30 -11.46
C ASP A 194 15.05 -26.78 -11.52
N ARG A 195 14.67 -27.59 -10.53
CA ARG A 195 14.94 -29.04 -10.52
C ARG A 195 14.03 -29.87 -11.43
N LEU A 196 12.82 -29.39 -11.72
CA LEU A 196 11.85 -30.08 -12.58
C LEU A 196 11.94 -29.64 -14.05
N GLY A 197 12.61 -28.52 -14.32
CA GLY A 197 12.81 -27.97 -15.67
C GLY A 197 14.19 -28.24 -16.29
N GLY A 198 15.03 -29.07 -15.67
CA GLY A 198 16.36 -29.47 -16.13
C GLY A 198 16.41 -30.86 -16.75
#